data_AF-A0A7X0FM39-F1
#
_entry.id   AF-A0A7X0FM39-F1
#
_cell.length_a   1.000
_cell.length_b   1.000
_cell.length_c   1.000
_cell.angle_alpha   90.00
_cell.angle_beta   90.00
_cell.angle_gamma   90.00
#
_symmetry.space_group_name_H-M   'P 1'
#
loop_
_entity.id
_entity.type
_entity.pdbx_description
1 polymer ?
#
loop_
_entity_poly.entity_id
_entity_poly.type
_entity_poly.pdbx_seq_one_letter_code
_entity_poly.pdbx_strand_id
1 'polypeptide(L)'
;MSTLDGKKMSARAADTPLGGAMRIASAFVVTARDDDAAVETTVEAHYSAAKGRYVPTVIVNRALGDDFDESRLRHTFTQAILQAAVPHCIALRLEDAPGAKWISIADLTTGDGRILPDWLAGSVVKRGVKDERWDVIEILYGTAALSGTPPVKLISLELDVPERTATDWIKKARAAGRMTGMTSNIGRPPGE
;
A
#
# COMPACT_ATOMS: atom_id res chain seq x y z
N MET A 1 10.84 4.90 -9.50
CA MET A 1 10.02 3.67 -9.58
C MET A 1 9.40 3.55 -10.97
N SER A 2 9.39 2.34 -11.51
CA SER A 2 8.91 2.04 -12.87
C SER A 2 8.10 0.75 -12.91
N THR A 3 7.38 0.54 -14.00
CA THR A 3 6.86 -0.77 -14.41
C THR A 3 8.00 -1.68 -14.87
N LEU A 4 7.72 -2.97 -15.08
CA LEU A 4 8.73 -3.95 -15.54
C LEU A 4 9.29 -3.63 -16.94
N ASP A 5 8.53 -2.95 -17.80
CA ASP A 5 8.96 -2.49 -19.12
C ASP A 5 9.68 -1.13 -19.08
N GLY A 6 10.03 -0.63 -17.90
CA GLY A 6 10.85 0.58 -17.71
C GLY A 6 10.08 1.90 -17.80
N LYS A 7 8.75 1.90 -17.96
CA LYS A 7 7.96 3.15 -17.94
C LYS A 7 7.84 3.68 -16.52
N LYS A 8 7.79 5.01 -16.38
CA LYS A 8 7.54 5.65 -15.08
C LYS A 8 6.21 5.18 -14.49
N MET A 9 6.20 4.78 -13.21
CA MET A 9 4.95 4.40 -12.56
C MET A 9 3.97 5.58 -12.52
N SER A 10 2.71 5.31 -12.81
CA SER A 10 1.59 6.25 -12.69
C SER A 10 0.30 5.47 -12.48
N ALA A 11 -0.79 6.17 -12.14
CA ALA A 11 -2.12 5.56 -11.99
C ALA A 11 -2.59 4.76 -13.22
N ARG A 12 -2.06 5.05 -14.43
CA ARG A 12 -2.39 4.28 -15.65
C ARG A 12 -1.82 2.87 -15.66
N ALA A 13 -0.72 2.64 -14.95
CA ALA A 13 -0.10 1.32 -14.84
C ALA A 13 -0.84 0.41 -13.85
N ALA A 14 -1.75 0.98 -13.04
CA ALA A 14 -2.63 0.22 -12.17
C ALA A 14 -3.88 -0.23 -12.94
N ASP A 15 -3.78 -1.38 -13.58
CA ASP A 15 -4.83 -1.95 -14.45
C ASP A 15 -5.56 -3.15 -13.83
N THR A 16 -5.00 -3.74 -12.77
CA THR A 16 -5.53 -4.95 -12.15
C THR A 16 -6.54 -4.57 -11.08
N PRO A 17 -7.83 -4.93 -11.19
CA PRO A 17 -8.82 -4.61 -10.18
C PRO A 17 -8.51 -5.26 -8.83
N LEU A 18 -8.75 -4.53 -7.74
CA LEU A 18 -8.64 -5.05 -6.37
C LEU A 18 -9.75 -4.46 -5.50
N GLY A 19 -10.64 -5.29 -4.98
CA GLY A 19 -11.86 -4.82 -4.31
C GLY A 19 -12.85 -4.15 -5.27
N GLY A 20 -13.67 -3.26 -4.73
CA GLY A 20 -14.63 -2.44 -5.48
C GLY A 20 -14.09 -1.06 -5.87
N ALA A 21 -13.13 -0.50 -5.14
CA ALA A 21 -12.71 0.90 -5.29
C ALA A 21 -11.31 1.10 -5.89
N MET A 22 -10.50 0.05 -6.02
CA MET A 22 -9.08 0.17 -6.37
C MET A 22 -8.66 -0.62 -7.60
N ARG A 23 -7.58 -0.14 -8.21
CA ARG A 23 -6.74 -0.90 -9.13
C ARG A 23 -5.30 -0.87 -8.64
N ILE A 24 -4.54 -1.87 -9.02
CA ILE A 24 -3.13 -1.99 -8.68
C ILE A 24 -2.29 -2.29 -9.91
N ALA A 25 -1.02 -1.87 -9.89
CA ALA A 25 -0.04 -2.35 -10.85
C ALA A 25 0.29 -3.82 -10.52
N SER A 26 0.32 -4.70 -11.51
CA SER A 26 0.61 -6.13 -11.27
C SER A 26 2.03 -6.36 -10.76
N ALA A 27 2.99 -5.52 -11.17
CA ALA A 27 4.37 -5.55 -10.73
C ALA A 27 5.07 -4.20 -10.90
N PHE A 28 6.20 -4.02 -10.23
CA PHE A 28 7.02 -2.81 -10.32
C PHE A 28 8.49 -3.06 -9.99
N VAL A 29 9.33 -2.12 -10.41
CA VAL A 29 10.74 -2.01 -10.01
C VAL A 29 10.96 -0.69 -9.28
N VAL A 30 11.58 -0.77 -8.10
CA VAL A 30 11.95 0.39 -7.29
C VAL A 30 13.42 0.31 -6.94
N THR A 31 14.10 1.46 -6.99
CA THR A 31 15.47 1.61 -6.54
C THR A 31 15.49 2.64 -5.42
N ALA A 32 16.15 2.31 -4.32
CA ALA A 32 16.40 3.21 -3.20
C ALA A 32 17.90 3.28 -2.92
N ARG A 33 18.36 4.44 -2.45
CA ARG A 33 19.74 4.65 -2.03
C ARG A 33 19.78 4.89 -0.53
N ASP A 34 20.72 4.23 0.10
CA ASP A 34 21.12 4.47 1.49
C ASP A 34 22.53 5.06 1.45
N ASP A 35 22.61 6.38 1.58
CA ASP A 35 23.87 7.11 1.49
C ASP A 35 24.76 6.83 2.73
N ASP A 36 24.16 6.57 3.90
CA ASP A 36 24.89 6.23 5.12
C ASP A 36 25.56 4.85 4.98
N ALA A 37 24.85 3.89 4.39
CA ALA A 37 25.37 2.57 4.08
C ALA A 37 26.23 2.53 2.80
N ALA A 38 26.14 3.56 1.94
CA ALA A 38 26.69 3.59 0.58
C ALA A 38 26.21 2.41 -0.30
N VAL A 39 24.92 2.06 -0.18
CA VAL A 39 24.28 0.96 -0.93
C VAL A 39 23.09 1.47 -1.74
N GLU A 40 23.01 1.05 -2.99
CA GLU A 40 21.82 1.15 -3.82
C GLU A 40 21.12 -0.21 -3.87
N THR A 41 19.84 -0.24 -3.53
CA THR A 41 19.02 -1.44 -3.56
C THR A 41 17.93 -1.30 -4.60
N THR A 42 17.89 -2.25 -5.53
CA THR A 42 16.79 -2.38 -6.50
C THR A 42 15.95 -3.60 -6.16
N VAL A 43 14.64 -3.41 -6.06
CA VAL A 43 13.65 -4.44 -5.76
C VAL A 43 12.68 -4.55 -6.93
N GLU A 44 12.53 -5.75 -7.46
CA GLU A 44 11.40 -6.14 -8.30
C GLU A 44 10.35 -6.82 -7.43
N ALA A 45 9.10 -6.39 -7.54
CA ALA A 45 8.01 -6.93 -6.75
C ALA A 45 6.78 -7.23 -7.62
N HIS A 46 6.15 -8.37 -7.35
CA HIS A 46 4.95 -8.84 -8.03
C HIS A 46 3.80 -9.01 -7.07
N TYR A 47 2.60 -8.62 -7.47
CA TYR A 47 1.40 -8.88 -6.70
C TYR A 47 1.11 -10.38 -6.67
N SER A 48 0.93 -10.93 -5.48
CA SER A 48 0.51 -12.32 -5.29
C SER A 48 -0.89 -12.35 -4.68
N ALA A 49 -1.89 -12.73 -5.48
CA ALA A 49 -3.26 -12.89 -5.00
C ALA A 49 -3.37 -13.91 -3.85
N ALA A 50 -2.57 -14.99 -3.90
CA ALA A 50 -2.52 -15.99 -2.83
C ALA A 50 -2.03 -15.42 -1.49
N LYS A 51 -1.11 -14.44 -1.53
CA LYS A 51 -0.57 -13.78 -0.33
C LYS A 51 -1.24 -12.43 0.00
N GLY A 52 -2.08 -11.92 -0.91
CA GLY A 52 -2.78 -10.64 -0.79
C GLY A 52 -1.87 -9.41 -0.75
N ARG A 53 -0.62 -9.52 -1.23
CA ARG A 53 0.38 -8.46 -1.16
C ARG A 53 1.43 -8.54 -2.26
N TYR A 54 2.24 -7.49 -2.39
CA TYR A 54 3.45 -7.53 -3.21
C TYR A 54 4.52 -8.42 -2.55
N VAL A 55 5.16 -9.22 -3.37
CA VAL A 55 6.23 -10.14 -2.97
C VAL A 55 7.48 -9.75 -3.77
N PRO A 56 8.61 -9.43 -3.10
CA PRO A 56 9.89 -9.29 -3.78
C PRO A 56 10.23 -10.58 -4.52
N THR A 57 10.53 -10.48 -5.82
CA THR A 57 11.00 -11.60 -6.65
C THR A 57 12.50 -11.47 -6.94
N VAL A 58 13.00 -10.23 -7.03
CA VAL A 58 14.41 -9.93 -7.27
C VAL A 58 14.86 -8.81 -6.33
N ILE A 59 16.03 -8.98 -5.73
CA ILE A 59 16.70 -7.95 -4.94
C ILE A 59 18.14 -7.85 -5.43
N VAL A 60 18.55 -6.68 -5.89
CA VAL A 60 19.90 -6.38 -6.33
C VAL A 60 20.46 -5.28 -5.45
N ASN A 61 21.58 -5.57 -4.77
CA ASN A 61 22.33 -4.57 -4.03
C ASN A 61 23.60 -4.20 -4.80
N ARG A 62 23.89 -2.91 -4.86
CA ARG A 62 25.06 -2.34 -5.52
C ARG A 62 25.77 -1.39 -4.57
N ALA A 63 27.08 -1.58 -4.42
CA ALA A 63 27.93 -0.61 -3.73
C ALA A 63 27.99 0.71 -4.51
N LEU A 64 27.92 1.84 -3.79
CA LEU A 64 27.98 3.18 -4.40
C LEU A 64 29.40 3.73 -4.56
N GLY A 65 30.42 3.05 -4.04
CA GLY A 65 31.82 3.47 -4.14
C GLY A 65 32.80 2.34 -3.86
N ASP A 66 34.09 2.61 -4.07
CA ASP A 66 35.16 1.62 -4.03
C ASP A 66 35.59 1.25 -2.60
N ASP A 67 35.39 2.14 -1.63
CA ASP A 67 35.68 1.92 -0.20
C ASP A 67 34.55 1.17 0.53
N PHE A 68 33.74 0.43 -0.21
CA PHE A 68 32.55 -0.22 0.31
C PHE A 68 32.88 -1.41 1.21
N ASP A 69 32.28 -1.42 2.41
CA ASP A 69 32.32 -2.57 3.31
C ASP A 69 31.19 -3.56 2.98
N GLU A 70 31.56 -4.73 2.46
CA GLU A 70 30.64 -5.82 2.10
C GLU A 70 29.71 -6.25 3.25
N SER A 71 30.12 -6.04 4.51
CA SER A 71 29.28 -6.35 5.67
C SER A 71 27.97 -5.56 5.67
N ARG A 72 27.95 -4.37 5.03
CA ARG A 72 26.78 -3.49 4.92
C ARG A 72 25.68 -4.03 4.00
N LEU A 73 25.99 -4.94 3.08
CA LEU A 73 24.97 -5.61 2.23
C LEU A 73 23.95 -6.40 3.06
N ARG A 74 24.28 -6.76 4.30
CA ARG A 74 23.38 -7.48 5.20
C ARG A 74 22.22 -6.62 5.70
N HIS A 75 22.29 -5.30 5.55
CA HIS A 75 21.33 -4.36 6.14
C HIS A 75 20.35 -3.76 5.13
N THR A 76 19.96 -4.53 4.11
CA THR A 76 18.98 -4.04 3.13
C THR A 76 17.56 -3.92 3.71
N PHE A 77 17.00 -2.71 3.73
CA PHE A 77 15.64 -2.44 4.21
C PHE A 77 14.55 -2.71 3.16
N THR A 78 14.56 -3.90 2.54
CA THR A 78 13.61 -4.29 1.46
C THR A 78 12.15 -4.01 1.83
N GLN A 79 11.76 -4.26 3.08
CA GLN A 79 10.40 -4.02 3.55
C GLN A 79 10.05 -2.52 3.57
N ALA A 80 10.96 -1.65 4.01
CA ALA A 80 10.74 -0.21 4.02
C ALA A 80 10.66 0.35 2.60
N ILE A 81 11.51 -0.15 1.69
CA ILE A 81 11.48 0.19 0.27
C ILE A 81 10.12 -0.17 -0.35
N LEU A 82 9.60 -1.37 -0.07
CA LEU A 82 8.28 -1.78 -0.52
C LEU A 82 7.18 -0.88 0.05
N GLN A 83 7.19 -0.62 1.37
CA GLN A 83 6.18 0.22 2.02
C GLN A 83 6.12 1.62 1.43
N ALA A 84 7.27 2.22 1.10
CA ALA A 84 7.34 3.50 0.42
C ALA A 84 6.87 3.45 -1.04
N ALA A 85 7.11 2.32 -1.72
CA ALA A 85 6.76 2.13 -3.13
C ALA A 85 5.26 1.89 -3.37
N VAL A 86 4.62 1.09 -2.51
CA VAL A 86 3.24 0.58 -2.73
C VAL A 86 2.19 1.68 -2.94
N PRO A 87 2.20 2.82 -2.24
CA PRO A 87 1.27 3.93 -2.51
C PRO A 87 1.25 4.40 -3.98
N HIS A 88 2.37 4.31 -4.69
CA HIS A 88 2.46 4.68 -6.10
C HIS A 88 1.90 3.62 -7.05
N CYS A 89 1.72 2.39 -6.57
CA CYS A 89 1.21 1.24 -7.33
C CYS A 89 -0.31 1.08 -7.23
N ILE A 90 -0.96 1.80 -6.30
CA ILE A 90 -2.40 1.74 -6.07
C ILE A 90 -3.05 2.96 -6.70
N ALA A 91 -4.06 2.73 -7.55
CA ALA A 91 -4.90 3.77 -8.08
C ALA A 91 -6.34 3.61 -7.61
N LEU A 92 -7.01 4.74 -7.40
CA LEU A 92 -8.41 4.81 -7.01
C LEU A 92 -9.15 5.83 -7.85
N ARG A 93 -10.47 5.72 -7.82
CA ARG A 93 -11.38 6.66 -8.46
C ARG A 93 -12.25 7.29 -7.37
N LEU A 94 -12.18 8.61 -7.23
CA LEU A 94 -12.94 9.35 -6.21
C LEU A 94 -14.38 9.69 -6.64
N GLU A 95 -14.66 9.61 -7.94
CA GLU A 95 -15.95 10.00 -8.51
C GLU A 95 -16.51 8.88 -9.39
N ASP A 96 -17.82 8.64 -9.32
CA ASP A 96 -18.51 7.66 -10.17
C ASP A 96 -18.99 8.25 -11.52
N ALA A 97 -18.40 9.36 -11.96
CA ALA A 97 -18.71 9.98 -13.24
C ALA A 97 -18.01 9.26 -14.42
N PRO A 98 -18.68 9.13 -15.59
CA PRO A 98 -18.03 8.69 -16.82
C PRO A 98 -16.83 9.60 -17.15
N GLY A 99 -15.62 9.02 -17.20
CA GLY A 99 -14.37 9.76 -17.46
C GLY A 99 -13.64 10.27 -16.20
N ALA A 100 -14.12 9.97 -15.00
CA ALA A 100 -13.42 10.30 -13.76
C ALA A 100 -11.98 9.76 -13.76
N LYS A 101 -11.05 10.60 -13.32
CA LYS A 101 -9.61 10.35 -13.40
C LYS A 101 -9.17 9.39 -12.30
N TRP A 102 -8.37 8.40 -12.68
CA TRP A 102 -7.63 7.57 -11.72
C TRP A 102 -6.45 8.37 -11.13
N ILE A 103 -6.36 8.38 -9.81
CA ILE A 103 -5.30 9.03 -9.05
C ILE A 103 -4.57 7.98 -8.21
N SER A 104 -3.24 8.08 -8.06
CA SER A 104 -2.52 7.16 -7.20
C SER A 104 -2.70 7.53 -5.72
N ILE A 105 -2.57 6.56 -4.80
CA ILE A 105 -2.58 6.87 -3.35
C ILE A 105 -1.45 7.86 -3.02
N ALA A 106 -0.28 7.70 -3.64
CA ALA A 106 0.84 8.62 -3.47
C ALA A 106 0.53 10.07 -3.90
N ASP A 107 -0.35 10.27 -4.88
CA ASP A 107 -0.79 11.61 -5.29
C ASP A 107 -1.85 12.18 -4.31
N LEU A 108 -2.49 11.34 -3.49
CA LEU A 108 -3.42 11.78 -2.44
C LEU A 108 -2.74 12.09 -1.12
N THR A 109 -1.64 11.42 -0.81
CA THR A 109 -0.87 11.64 0.41
C THR A 109 -0.35 13.09 0.45
N THR A 110 -0.99 13.92 1.25
CA THR A 110 -0.53 15.29 1.52
C THR A 110 0.56 15.24 2.58
N GLY A 111 1.81 15.55 2.22
CA GLY A 111 2.92 16.03 3.07
C GLY A 111 3.35 15.22 4.31
N ASP A 112 2.43 14.89 5.20
CA ASP A 112 2.66 14.34 6.54
C ASP A 112 2.58 12.82 6.60
N GLY A 113 2.64 12.15 5.44
CA GLY A 113 2.58 10.69 5.35
C GLY A 113 1.19 10.09 5.60
N ARG A 114 0.15 10.93 5.77
CA ARG A 114 -1.25 10.49 5.84
C ARG A 114 -1.82 10.22 4.46
N ILE A 115 -2.56 9.11 4.33
CA ILE A 115 -3.24 8.72 3.09
C ILE A 115 -4.47 9.59 2.85
N LEU A 116 -5.21 9.89 3.92
CA LEU A 116 -6.45 10.65 3.83
C LEU A 116 -6.26 12.10 4.29
N PRO A 117 -6.86 13.07 3.59
CA PRO A 117 -7.00 14.42 4.13
C PRO A 117 -7.80 14.42 5.45
N ASP A 118 -7.43 15.27 6.40
CA ASP A 118 -8.06 15.34 7.72
C ASP A 118 -9.58 15.56 7.67
N TRP A 119 -10.06 16.35 6.71
CA TRP A 119 -11.50 16.61 6.55
C TRP A 119 -12.28 15.34 6.18
N LEU A 120 -11.67 14.43 5.41
CA LEU A 120 -12.28 13.17 5.01
C LEU A 120 -12.25 12.17 6.17
N ALA A 121 -11.10 12.07 6.85
CA ALA A 121 -10.95 11.26 8.06
C ALA A 121 -11.99 11.65 9.13
N GLY A 122 -12.13 12.95 9.41
CA GLY A 122 -13.12 13.48 10.35
C GLY A 122 -14.58 13.31 9.91
N SER A 123 -14.84 13.12 8.62
CA SER A 123 -16.20 12.92 8.10
C SER A 123 -16.65 11.47 8.23
N VAL A 124 -15.78 10.49 7.95
CA VAL A 124 -16.15 9.06 7.96
C VAL A 124 -16.32 8.46 9.37
N VAL A 125 -15.75 9.12 10.39
CA VAL A 125 -15.91 8.70 11.80
C VAL A 125 -17.25 9.12 12.41
N LYS A 126 -18.00 10.02 11.76
CA LYS A 126 -19.31 10.50 12.26
C LYS A 126 -20.36 9.37 12.27
N ARG A 127 -21.26 9.40 13.28
CA ARG A 127 -22.38 8.46 13.36
C ARG A 127 -23.29 8.59 12.14
N GLY A 128 -23.75 7.45 11.60
CA GLY A 128 -24.71 7.40 10.48
C GLY A 128 -24.09 7.26 9.09
N VAL A 129 -22.84 7.70 8.90
CA VAL A 129 -22.09 7.49 7.64
C VAL A 129 -21.74 6.01 7.52
N LYS A 130 -22.17 5.33 6.46
CA LYS A 130 -21.91 3.89 6.28
C LYS A 130 -21.12 3.62 5.00
N ASP A 131 -21.61 4.04 3.85
CA ASP A 131 -21.02 3.63 2.58
C ASP A 131 -19.65 4.28 2.34
N GLU A 132 -19.52 5.58 2.59
CA GLU A 132 -18.26 6.31 2.47
C GLU A 132 -17.22 5.81 3.48
N ARG A 133 -17.68 5.36 4.66
CA ARG A 133 -16.80 4.70 5.62
C ARG A 133 -16.26 3.40 5.04
N TRP A 134 -17.09 2.60 4.39
CA TRP A 134 -16.64 1.33 3.82
C TRP A 134 -15.68 1.53 2.67
N ASP A 135 -15.87 2.54 1.84
CA ASP A 135 -14.91 2.89 0.78
C ASP A 135 -13.56 3.30 1.36
N VAL A 136 -13.56 4.14 2.40
CA VAL A 136 -12.33 4.52 3.12
C VAL A 136 -11.64 3.33 3.78
N ILE A 137 -12.41 2.46 4.45
CA ILE A 137 -11.86 1.27 5.10
C ILE A 137 -11.28 0.30 4.06
N GLU A 138 -11.91 0.16 2.90
CA GLU A 138 -11.41 -0.63 1.79
C GLU A 138 -10.06 -0.09 1.29
N ILE A 139 -9.96 1.22 1.06
CA ILE A 139 -8.73 1.89 0.60
C ILE A 139 -7.58 1.70 1.60
N LEU A 140 -7.84 1.98 2.89
CA LEU A 140 -6.83 1.85 3.94
C LEU A 140 -6.42 0.38 4.14
N TYR A 141 -7.37 -0.54 4.13
CA TYR A 141 -7.07 -1.96 4.26
C TYR A 141 -6.24 -2.47 3.08
N GLY A 142 -6.61 -2.14 1.84
CA GLY A 142 -5.86 -2.53 0.65
C GLY A 142 -4.44 -1.98 0.67
N THR A 143 -4.28 -0.71 1.01
CA THR A 143 -2.96 -0.08 1.12
C THR A 143 -2.09 -0.77 2.17
N ALA A 144 -2.63 -1.03 3.36
CA ALA A 144 -1.92 -1.75 4.41
C ALA A 144 -1.53 -3.19 3.99
N ALA A 145 -2.50 -3.95 3.45
CA ALA A 145 -2.28 -5.33 3.04
C ALA A 145 -1.20 -5.44 1.97
N LEU A 146 -1.28 -4.59 0.94
CA LEU A 146 -0.31 -4.54 -0.17
C LEU A 146 1.09 -4.14 0.29
N SER A 147 1.17 -3.24 1.27
CA SER A 147 2.44 -2.75 1.85
C SER A 147 3.03 -3.71 2.89
N GLY A 148 2.32 -4.76 3.27
CA GLY A 148 2.74 -5.64 4.36
C GLY A 148 2.73 -4.95 5.72
N THR A 149 1.80 -4.01 5.93
CA THR A 149 1.55 -3.34 7.22
C THR A 149 0.27 -3.92 7.84
N PRO A 150 0.15 -4.05 9.18
CA PRO A 150 -1.10 -4.48 9.81
C PRO A 150 -2.24 -3.48 9.51
N PRO A 151 -3.36 -3.88 8.87
CA PRO A 151 -4.45 -2.96 8.52
C PRO A 151 -5.09 -2.27 9.72
N VAL A 152 -5.22 -2.97 10.84
CA VAL A 152 -5.78 -2.40 12.08
C VAL A 152 -4.96 -1.19 12.54
N LYS A 153 -3.62 -1.27 12.46
CA LYS A 153 -2.74 -0.18 12.87
C LYS A 153 -2.86 1.03 11.95
N LEU A 154 -2.84 0.80 10.63
CA LEU A 154 -2.97 1.89 9.66
C LEU A 154 -4.32 2.59 9.80
N ILE A 155 -5.43 1.84 9.90
CA ILE A 155 -6.76 2.41 10.04
C ILE A 155 -6.91 3.18 11.36
N SER A 156 -6.37 2.64 12.45
CA SER A 156 -6.40 3.31 13.75
C SER A 156 -5.66 4.65 13.70
N LEU A 157 -4.50 4.69 13.05
CA LEU A 157 -3.68 5.90 12.89
C LEU A 157 -4.33 6.94 11.97
N GLU A 158 -4.82 6.51 10.80
CA GLU A 158 -5.38 7.41 9.77
C GLU A 158 -6.70 8.04 10.20
N LEU A 159 -7.53 7.29 10.94
CA LEU A 159 -8.86 7.75 11.35
C LEU A 159 -8.93 8.24 12.80
N ASP A 160 -7.83 8.19 13.54
CA ASP A 160 -7.78 8.50 14.97
C ASP A 160 -8.86 7.77 15.77
N VAL A 161 -8.97 6.46 15.54
CA VAL A 161 -9.94 5.58 16.22
C VAL A 161 -9.22 4.45 16.98
N PRO A 162 -9.81 3.94 18.08
CA PRO A 162 -9.26 2.78 18.78
C PRO A 162 -9.15 1.54 17.86
N GLU A 163 -8.12 0.72 18.05
CA GLU A 163 -7.91 -0.52 17.26
C GLU A 163 -9.11 -1.48 17.29
N ARG A 164 -9.87 -1.52 18.40
CA ARG A 164 -11.12 -2.30 18.49
C ARG A 164 -12.18 -1.83 17.49
N THR A 165 -12.26 -0.52 17.25
CA THR A 165 -13.19 0.10 16.29
C THR A 165 -12.73 -0.21 14.88
N ALA A 166 -11.44 -0.06 14.59
CA ALA A 166 -10.85 -0.44 13.31
C ALA A 166 -11.10 -1.93 12.99
N THR A 167 -10.94 -2.81 13.98
CA THR A 167 -11.21 -4.26 13.84
C THR A 167 -12.67 -4.54 13.53
N ASP A 168 -13.61 -3.91 14.25
CA ASP A 168 -15.06 -4.04 13.99
C ASP A 168 -15.41 -3.56 12.57
N TRP A 169 -14.85 -2.43 12.14
CA TRP A 169 -15.07 -1.88 10.81
C TRP A 169 -14.51 -2.77 9.69
N ILE A 170 -13.31 -3.34 9.87
CA ILE A 170 -12.76 -4.34 8.93
C ILE A 170 -13.70 -5.54 8.82
N LYS A 171 -14.19 -6.09 9.94
CA LYS A 171 -15.10 -7.23 9.95
C LYS A 171 -16.39 -6.92 9.19
N LYS A 172 -16.98 -5.74 9.41
CA LYS A 172 -18.20 -5.28 8.74
C LYS A 172 -18.00 -5.06 7.24
N ALA A 173 -16.92 -4.39 6.85
CA ALA A 173 -16.57 -4.18 5.44
C ALA A 173 -16.34 -5.51 4.71
N ARG A 174 -15.68 -6.49 5.37
CA ARG A 174 -15.51 -7.83 4.83
C ARG A 174 -16.84 -8.58 4.67
N ALA A 175 -17.71 -8.53 5.68
CA ALA A 175 -19.04 -9.14 5.60
C ALA A 175 -19.90 -8.53 4.49
N ALA A 176 -19.65 -7.26 4.14
CA ALA A 176 -20.27 -6.56 3.02
C ALA A 176 -19.61 -6.84 1.65
N GLY A 177 -18.62 -7.74 1.56
CA GLY A 177 -17.97 -8.13 0.30
C GLY A 177 -16.94 -7.13 -0.25
N ARG A 178 -16.64 -6.04 0.46
CA ARG A 178 -15.75 -4.95 0.00
C ARG A 178 -14.28 -5.35 -0.11
N MET A 179 -13.85 -6.38 0.64
CA MET A 179 -12.43 -6.80 0.71
C MET A 179 -12.09 -7.97 -0.23
N THR A 180 -12.86 -8.15 -1.31
CA THR A 180 -12.66 -9.26 -2.24
C THR A 180 -11.29 -9.16 -2.91
N GLY A 181 -10.54 -10.27 -2.88
CA GLY A 181 -9.19 -10.34 -3.45
C GLY A 181 -8.07 -9.78 -2.56
N MET A 182 -8.38 -9.30 -1.35
CA MET A 182 -7.38 -8.77 -0.41
C MET A 182 -7.24 -9.66 0.83
N THR A 183 -6.03 -10.11 1.12
CA THR A 183 -5.73 -10.87 2.34
C THR A 183 -4.60 -10.21 3.12
N SER A 184 -4.87 -9.86 4.38
CA SER A 184 -3.81 -9.49 5.32
C SER A 184 -3.61 -10.65 6.27
N ASN A 185 -2.49 -11.34 6.14
CA ASN A 185 -2.06 -12.39 7.08
C ASN A 185 -1.31 -11.82 8.29
N ILE A 186 -1.09 -10.50 8.33
CA ILE A 186 -0.31 -9.85 9.37
C ILE A 186 -1.21 -9.66 10.59
N GLY A 187 -1.10 -10.58 11.54
CA GLY A 187 -1.88 -10.59 12.78
C GLY A 187 -2.79 -11.80 12.98
N ARG A 188 -2.87 -12.75 12.03
CA ARG A 188 -3.47 -14.05 12.32
C ARG A 188 -2.42 -14.88 13.09
N PRO A 189 -2.66 -15.29 14.36
CA PRO A 189 -1.81 -16.32 14.95
C PRO A 189 -1.82 -17.54 14.00
N PRO A 190 -0.68 -18.20 13.79
CA PRO A 190 -0.64 -19.40 12.96
C PRO A 190 -1.52 -20.48 13.60
N GLY A 191 -2.61 -20.86 12.93
CA GLY A 191 -3.44 -22.02 13.29
C GLY A 191 -4.73 -21.71 14.04
N GLU A 192 -5.83 -21.64 13.28
CA GLU A 192 -7.11 -22.31 13.59
C GLU A 192 -7.64 -22.88 12.27
#